data_AF-A0A523YFU2-F1
#
_entry.id   AF-A0A523YFU2-F1
#
_cell.length_a   1.000
_cell.length_b   1.000
_cell.length_c   1.000
_cell.angle_alpha   90.00
_cell.angle_beta   90.00
_cell.angle_gamma   90.00
#
_symmetry.space_group_name_H-M   'P 1'
#
loop_
_entity.id
_entity.type
_entity.pdbx_description
1 polymer ?
#
loop_
_entity_poly.entity_id
_entity_poly.type
_entity_poly.pdbx_seq_one_letter_code
_entity_poly.pdbx_strand_id
1 'polypeptide(L)'
;MRFRKELSAMVEQIPEGMVSTYGDIARAIGDVVASRTIYSLLQEEWDGGLPIHRVVTSRGEAALSRYLQMLKEEGVPVENRKVRNLKDHLFKDFKSERILAKLREKQEELASKVSLEDGFKRVRTVGGIDVAYKGDSAFAACVILDVEKMKLVEERRLSGKVTFPYVSTYLSYRELPMIKKIFKRLKTKPDVLMIDGNGILHPRRIGIASHAGLELNVPTIGVTKRLLLGKLGKTPKKIGDFSSIIHEGCVLGMALKSSKSDRYVFVSPGHMISMKSALDLSRKLCFHRIPEPTRRAHRMATELRNKRTG
;
A
#
# COMPACT_ATOMS: atom_id res chain seq x y z
N MET A 1 -2.49 14.73 5.46
CA MET A 1 -3.29 15.77 6.12
C MET A 1 -4.66 15.87 5.48
N ARG A 2 -4.73 15.91 4.14
CA ARG A 2 -6.00 16.02 3.39
C ARG A 2 -7.02 14.90 3.65
N PHE A 3 -6.60 13.62 3.68
CA PHE A 3 -7.53 12.49 3.89
C PHE A 3 -8.23 12.54 5.25
N ARG A 4 -7.48 12.66 6.36
CA ARG A 4 -8.05 12.72 7.72
C ARG A 4 -8.98 13.93 7.85
N LYS A 5 -8.58 15.10 7.33
CA LYS A 5 -9.41 16.32 7.31
C LYS A 5 -10.74 16.12 6.58
N GLU A 6 -10.70 15.53 5.38
CA GLU A 6 -11.93 15.24 4.62
C GLU A 6 -12.80 14.21 5.33
N LEU A 7 -12.21 13.16 5.91
CA LEU A 7 -12.94 12.15 6.68
C LEU A 7 -13.68 12.79 7.87
N SER A 8 -13.01 13.62 8.67
CA SER A 8 -13.64 14.32 9.80
C SER A 8 -14.81 15.19 9.33
N ALA A 9 -14.59 16.02 8.30
CA ALA A 9 -15.63 16.88 7.74
C ALA A 9 -16.82 16.10 7.15
N MET A 10 -16.60 14.87 6.68
CA MET A 10 -17.69 14.00 6.23
C MET A 10 -18.45 13.37 7.40
N VAL A 11 -17.77 12.93 8.45
CA VAL A 11 -18.43 12.38 9.64
C VAL A 11 -19.33 13.44 10.29
N GLU A 12 -18.88 14.69 10.35
CA GLU A 12 -19.68 15.84 10.87
C GLU A 12 -20.99 16.08 10.11
N GLN A 13 -21.09 15.64 8.84
CA GLN A 13 -22.30 15.83 8.03
C GLN A 13 -23.42 14.85 8.40
N ILE A 14 -23.15 13.79 9.15
CA ILE A 14 -24.17 12.80 9.51
C ILE A 14 -25.10 13.42 10.57
N PRO A 15 -26.36 13.73 10.25
CA PRO A 15 -27.25 14.42 11.18
C PRO A 15 -27.71 13.48 12.31
N GLU A 16 -28.25 14.06 13.38
CA GLU A 16 -28.96 13.31 14.43
C GLU A 16 -30.11 12.50 13.81
N GLY A 17 -30.38 11.33 14.38
CA GLY A 17 -31.40 10.40 13.88
C GLY A 17 -31.00 9.60 12.63
N MET A 18 -29.79 9.81 12.12
CA MET A 18 -29.24 9.10 10.97
C MET A 18 -27.91 8.42 11.31
N VAL A 19 -27.56 7.41 10.53
CA VAL A 19 -26.28 6.70 10.58
C VAL A 19 -25.69 6.57 9.19
N SER A 20 -24.38 6.37 9.09
CA SER A 20 -23.75 5.99 7.83
C SER A 20 -22.85 4.78 8.03
N THR A 21 -22.72 3.94 6.99
CA THR A 21 -21.78 2.82 7.07
C THR A 21 -20.37 3.27 6.73
N TYR A 22 -19.35 2.58 7.25
CA TYR A 22 -17.97 2.77 6.78
C TYR A 22 -17.84 2.65 5.25
N GLY A 23 -18.67 1.81 4.62
CA GLY A 23 -18.71 1.65 3.17
C GLY A 23 -19.35 2.81 2.42
N ASP A 24 -20.36 3.47 3.01
CA ASP A 24 -20.98 4.67 2.43
C ASP A 24 -20.00 5.84 2.46
N ILE A 25 -19.33 6.07 3.60
CA ILE A 25 -18.26 7.07 3.71
C ILE A 25 -17.12 6.77 2.73
N ALA A 26 -16.67 5.50 2.64
CA ALA A 26 -15.62 5.10 1.70
C ALA A 26 -15.99 5.36 0.24
N ARG A 27 -17.25 5.06 -0.16
CA ARG A 27 -17.77 5.36 -1.49
C ARG A 27 -17.82 6.86 -1.77
N ALA A 28 -18.24 7.65 -0.79
CA ALA A 28 -18.29 9.10 -0.92
C ALA A 28 -16.88 9.72 -1.04
N ILE A 29 -15.91 9.28 -0.24
CA ILE A 29 -14.47 9.64 -0.36
C ILE A 29 -13.89 9.25 -1.73
N GLY A 30 -14.49 8.26 -2.41
CA GLY A 30 -14.18 7.90 -3.79
C GLY A 30 -13.64 6.48 -4.00
N ASP A 31 -13.51 5.65 -2.96
CA ASP A 31 -13.18 4.24 -3.11
C ASP A 31 -13.61 3.37 -1.92
N VAL A 32 -14.47 2.38 -2.18
CA VAL A 32 -14.97 1.45 -1.15
C VAL A 32 -13.85 0.68 -0.44
N VAL A 33 -12.68 0.51 -1.06
CA VAL A 33 -11.52 -0.16 -0.46
C VAL A 33 -11.02 0.54 0.81
N ALA A 34 -11.39 1.81 1.02
CA ALA A 34 -11.02 2.58 2.21
C ALA A 34 -11.82 2.23 3.46
N SER A 35 -12.89 1.42 3.36
CA SER A 35 -13.79 1.12 4.49
C SER A 35 -13.05 0.67 5.75
N ARG A 36 -12.09 -0.26 5.62
CA ARG A 36 -11.30 -0.76 6.76
C ARG A 36 -10.34 0.29 7.31
N THR A 37 -9.78 1.12 6.44
CA THR A 37 -8.89 2.21 6.85
C THR A 37 -9.68 3.25 7.65
N ILE A 38 -10.86 3.64 7.15
CA ILE A 38 -11.76 4.57 7.86
C ILE A 38 -12.12 4.01 9.24
N TYR A 39 -12.48 2.72 9.32
CA TYR A 39 -12.70 2.06 10.61
C TYR A 39 -11.51 2.24 11.56
N SER A 40 -10.29 1.88 11.15
CA SER A 40 -9.07 2.02 11.98
C SER A 40 -8.83 3.45 12.44
N LEU A 41 -8.95 4.42 11.53
CA LEU A 41 -8.70 5.83 11.84
C LEU A 41 -9.67 6.38 12.88
N LEU A 42 -10.96 6.05 12.75
CA LEU A 42 -12.00 6.47 13.69
C LEU A 42 -11.91 5.74 15.04
N GLN A 43 -11.11 4.68 15.16
CA GLN A 43 -10.78 4.06 16.47
C GLN A 43 -9.53 4.67 17.11
N GLU A 44 -8.54 5.08 16.32
CA GLU A 44 -7.26 5.64 16.79
C GLU A 44 -7.38 7.11 17.21
N GLU A 45 -8.25 7.85 16.56
CA GLU A 45 -8.54 9.25 16.87
C GLU A 45 -9.75 9.31 17.80
N TRP A 46 -9.57 9.37 19.13
CA TRP A 46 -10.44 10.30 19.86
C TRP A 46 -10.08 10.78 21.28
N ASP A 47 -9.98 12.11 21.35
CA ASP A 47 -10.52 13.04 22.34
C ASP A 47 -11.08 14.24 21.52
N GLY A 48 -12.37 14.65 21.61
CA GLY A 48 -12.85 15.91 20.98
C GLY A 48 -13.95 15.93 19.87
N GLY A 49 -15.17 15.41 20.10
CA GLY A 49 -16.40 16.00 19.53
C GLY A 49 -17.00 15.61 18.16
N LEU A 50 -16.40 14.74 17.32
CA LEU A 50 -17.03 14.25 16.08
C LEU A 50 -18.24 13.32 16.34
N PRO A 51 -19.28 13.19 15.48
CA PRO A 51 -20.37 12.24 15.73
C PRO A 51 -20.03 10.80 15.30
N ILE A 52 -18.91 10.21 15.77
CA ILE A 52 -18.44 8.89 15.32
C ILE A 52 -19.40 7.76 15.72
N HIS A 53 -20.20 7.93 16.78
CA HIS A 53 -21.24 6.98 17.16
C HIS A 53 -22.29 6.76 16.05
N ARG A 54 -22.44 7.72 15.15
CA ARG A 54 -23.30 7.63 13.95
C ARG A 54 -22.67 6.83 12.79
N VAL A 55 -21.44 6.32 12.96
CA VAL A 55 -20.77 5.47 11.97
C VAL A 55 -20.82 4.00 12.37
N VAL A 56 -21.50 3.18 11.56
CA VAL A 56 -21.79 1.77 11.87
C VAL A 56 -21.22 0.81 10.81
N THR A 57 -21.15 -0.48 11.15
CA THR A 57 -20.83 -1.53 10.16
C THR A 57 -21.94 -1.67 9.13
N SER A 58 -21.69 -2.41 8.04
CA SER A 58 -22.74 -2.75 7.07
C SER A 58 -23.88 -3.60 7.66
N ARG A 59 -23.70 -4.14 8.88
CA ARG A 59 -24.72 -4.87 9.64
C ARG A 59 -25.47 -3.99 10.65
N GLY A 60 -25.14 -2.69 10.71
CA GLY A 60 -25.72 -1.73 11.65
C GLY A 60 -25.11 -1.80 13.06
N GLU A 61 -23.98 -2.48 13.23
CA GLU A 61 -23.31 -2.60 14.54
C GLU A 61 -22.46 -1.35 14.80
N ALA A 62 -22.49 -0.83 16.02
CA ALA A 62 -21.59 0.25 16.43
C ALA A 62 -20.28 -0.30 16.98
N ALA A 63 -19.20 0.49 16.90
CA ALA A 63 -17.87 0.07 17.36
C ALA A 63 -17.80 -0.17 18.88
N LEU A 64 -18.59 0.60 19.66
CA LEU A 64 -18.63 0.53 21.12
C LEU A 64 -20.08 0.46 21.60
N SER A 65 -20.32 -0.25 22.71
CA SER A 65 -21.67 -0.39 23.28
C SER A 65 -22.28 0.96 23.66
N ARG A 66 -21.48 1.92 24.13
CA ARG A 66 -21.94 3.29 24.47
C ARG A 66 -22.50 4.06 23.27
N TYR A 67 -22.00 3.80 22.05
CA TYR A 67 -22.49 4.47 20.84
C TYR A 67 -23.92 4.05 20.51
N LEU A 68 -24.31 2.81 20.84
CA LEU A 68 -25.69 2.36 20.66
C LEU A 68 -26.67 3.12 21.57
N GLN A 69 -26.24 3.53 22.76
CA GLN A 69 -27.06 4.32 23.67
C GLN A 69 -27.24 5.74 23.12
N MET A 70 -26.14 6.38 22.67
CA MET A 70 -26.18 7.70 22.03
C MET A 70 -27.09 7.70 20.78
N LEU A 71 -27.04 6.63 19.98
CA LEU A 71 -27.94 6.47 18.83
C LEU A 71 -29.41 6.42 19.23
N LYS A 72 -29.76 5.73 20.32
CA LYS A 72 -31.13 5.70 20.84
C LYS A 72 -31.60 7.07 21.32
N GLU A 73 -30.71 7.82 21.98
CA GLU A 73 -30.99 9.20 22.44
C GLU A 73 -31.26 10.14 21.27
N GLU A 74 -30.65 9.89 20.11
CA GLU A 74 -30.92 10.59 18.85
C GLU A 74 -32.12 10.02 18.07
N GLY A 75 -32.88 9.08 18.63
CA GLY A 75 -34.06 8.51 18.01
C GLY A 75 -33.80 7.41 16.97
N VAL A 76 -32.57 6.90 16.86
CA VAL A 76 -32.24 5.76 15.98
C VAL A 76 -32.63 4.45 16.68
N PRO A 77 -33.51 3.61 16.07
CA PRO A 77 -33.96 2.38 16.69
C PRO A 77 -32.83 1.36 16.73
N VAL A 78 -32.54 0.82 17.92
CA VAL A 78 -31.49 -0.18 18.15
C VAL A 78 -32.06 -1.43 18.82
N GLU A 79 -31.79 -2.58 18.24
CA GLU A 79 -32.21 -3.90 18.72
C GLU A 79 -31.07 -4.92 18.53
N ASN A 80 -30.87 -5.86 19.46
CA ASN A 80 -29.84 -6.89 19.35
C ASN A 80 -28.44 -6.35 19.01
N ARG A 81 -28.05 -5.23 19.66
CA ARG A 81 -26.78 -4.52 19.48
C ARG A 81 -26.54 -3.92 18.08
N LYS A 82 -27.59 -3.72 17.27
CA LYS A 82 -27.49 -3.12 15.94
C LYS A 82 -28.66 -2.17 15.67
N VAL A 83 -28.48 -1.26 14.71
CA VAL A 83 -29.55 -0.41 14.20
C VAL A 83 -30.60 -1.27 13.50
N ARG A 84 -31.86 -1.15 13.92
CA ARG A 84 -33.01 -1.80 13.29
C ARG A 84 -33.39 -1.02 12.03
N ASN A 85 -33.87 -1.73 11.00
CA ASN A 85 -34.26 -1.13 9.71
C ASN A 85 -33.20 -0.17 9.16
N LEU A 86 -31.91 -0.56 9.23
CA LEU A 86 -30.76 0.29 8.91
C LEU A 86 -30.95 1.18 7.67
N LYS A 87 -31.53 0.64 6.60
CA LYS A 87 -31.75 1.34 5.33
C LYS A 87 -32.54 2.65 5.48
N ASP A 88 -33.48 2.69 6.42
CA ASP A 88 -34.37 3.83 6.65
C ASP A 88 -33.65 4.99 7.36
N HIS A 89 -32.50 4.71 7.97
CA HIS A 89 -31.68 5.65 8.73
C HIS A 89 -30.35 5.97 8.05
N LEU A 90 -30.12 5.54 6.80
CA LEU A 90 -28.83 5.73 6.13
C LEU A 90 -28.67 7.13 5.55
N PHE A 91 -27.71 7.88 6.10
CA PHE A 91 -27.18 9.08 5.46
C PHE A 91 -26.10 8.72 4.42
N LYS A 92 -26.28 9.19 3.19
CA LYS A 92 -25.36 8.95 2.06
C LYS A 92 -25.02 10.20 1.25
N ASP A 93 -25.73 11.31 1.47
CA ASP A 93 -25.60 12.54 0.68
C ASP A 93 -24.43 13.41 1.18
N PHE A 94 -23.22 12.86 1.07
CA PHE A 94 -22.01 13.53 1.52
C PHE A 94 -21.51 14.55 0.50
N LYS A 95 -21.22 15.76 0.97
CA LYS A 95 -20.33 16.70 0.30
C LYS A 95 -18.88 16.25 0.54
N SER A 96 -18.23 15.77 -0.51
CA SER A 96 -16.87 15.22 -0.47
C SER A 96 -16.01 15.81 -1.59
N GLU A 97 -14.73 16.03 -1.31
CA GLU A 97 -13.73 16.37 -2.34
C GLU A 97 -13.38 15.17 -3.23
N ARG A 98 -13.84 13.97 -2.85
CA ARG A 98 -13.61 12.68 -3.49
C ARG A 98 -12.12 12.40 -3.69
N ILE A 99 -11.30 12.63 -2.65
CA ILE A 99 -9.83 12.56 -2.77
C ILE A 99 -9.36 11.23 -3.36
N LEU A 100 -9.96 10.10 -3.00
CA LEU A 100 -9.52 8.81 -3.54
C LEU A 100 -9.92 8.63 -5.00
N ALA A 101 -11.02 9.22 -5.45
CA ALA A 101 -11.38 9.23 -6.88
C ALA A 101 -10.33 10.00 -7.70
N LYS A 102 -9.94 11.19 -7.24
CA LYS A 102 -8.87 11.99 -7.90
C LYS A 102 -7.52 11.26 -7.93
N LEU A 103 -7.16 10.60 -6.82
CA LEU A 103 -5.93 9.81 -6.76
C LEU A 103 -5.99 8.55 -7.64
N ARG A 104 -7.17 7.97 -7.83
CA ARG A 104 -7.42 6.86 -8.75
C ARG A 104 -7.27 7.30 -10.20
N GLU A 105 -7.89 8.40 -10.60
CA GLU A 105 -7.76 8.96 -11.95
C GLU A 105 -6.28 9.23 -12.26
N LYS A 106 -5.53 9.78 -11.30
CA LYS A 106 -4.09 9.98 -11.47
C LYS A 106 -3.32 8.66 -11.61
N GLN A 107 -3.72 7.61 -10.89
CA GLN A 107 -3.13 6.28 -11.07
C GLN A 107 -3.36 5.77 -12.50
N GLU A 108 -4.58 5.89 -13.02
CA GLU A 108 -4.93 5.44 -14.37
C GLU A 108 -4.14 6.22 -15.44
N GLU A 109 -4.00 7.54 -15.28
CA GLU A 109 -3.14 8.37 -16.14
C GLU A 109 -1.69 7.88 -16.12
N LEU A 110 -1.12 7.64 -14.92
CA LEU A 110 0.26 7.20 -14.77
C LEU A 110 0.49 5.78 -15.29
N ALA A 111 -0.50 4.89 -15.16
CA ALA A 111 -0.40 3.52 -15.63
C ALA A 111 -0.10 3.45 -17.14
N SER A 112 -0.69 4.35 -17.93
CA SER A 112 -0.45 4.44 -19.38
C SER A 112 0.99 4.79 -19.75
N LYS A 113 1.78 5.34 -18.82
CA LYS A 113 3.17 5.78 -19.04
C LYS A 113 4.18 4.71 -18.65
N VAL A 114 3.76 3.59 -18.09
CA VAL A 114 4.64 2.52 -17.65
C VAL A 114 5.19 1.75 -18.86
N SER A 115 6.50 1.88 -19.11
CA SER A 115 7.21 0.98 -20.02
C SER A 115 7.54 -0.36 -19.35
N LEU A 116 7.28 -1.46 -20.08
CA LEU A 116 7.65 -2.84 -19.73
C LEU A 116 8.82 -3.36 -20.58
N GLU A 117 9.57 -2.46 -21.19
CA GLU A 117 10.79 -2.76 -21.93
C GLU A 117 12.02 -2.43 -21.07
N ASP A 118 13.11 -3.16 -21.27
CA ASP A 118 14.34 -2.94 -20.51
C ASP A 118 14.99 -1.61 -20.91
N GLY A 119 14.97 -0.64 -19.99
CA GLY A 119 15.60 0.67 -20.17
C GLY A 119 17.10 0.68 -19.87
N PHE A 120 17.76 -0.48 -19.86
CA PHE A 120 19.17 -0.64 -19.50
C PHE A 120 19.85 -1.71 -20.38
N LYS A 121 21.16 -1.56 -20.61
CA LYS A 121 21.96 -2.56 -21.34
C LYS A 121 22.63 -3.59 -20.42
N ARG A 122 23.09 -3.15 -19.24
CA ARG A 122 23.73 -3.99 -18.22
C ARG A 122 23.41 -3.44 -16.85
N VAL A 123 23.19 -4.34 -15.90
CA VAL A 123 22.92 -4.00 -14.49
C VAL A 123 24.18 -4.30 -13.67
N ARG A 124 24.82 -3.25 -13.14
CA ARG A 124 25.97 -3.36 -12.21
C ARG A 124 25.52 -3.18 -10.77
N THR A 125 24.56 -2.30 -10.54
CA THR A 125 24.07 -1.94 -9.20
C THR A 125 22.56 -2.11 -9.08
N VAL A 126 22.12 -2.68 -7.95
CA VAL A 126 20.70 -2.80 -7.61
C VAL A 126 20.44 -2.18 -6.25
N GLY A 127 19.49 -1.24 -6.23
CA GLY A 127 18.97 -0.64 -5.01
C GLY A 127 17.82 -1.47 -4.44
N GLY A 128 17.68 -1.49 -3.12
CA GLY A 128 16.51 -1.97 -2.41
C GLY A 128 16.00 -0.86 -1.49
N ILE A 129 14.69 -0.60 -1.50
CA ILE A 129 14.06 0.35 -0.58
C ILE A 129 12.92 -0.33 0.19
N ASP A 130 12.88 -0.05 1.49
CA ASP A 130 11.77 -0.43 2.37
C ASP A 130 11.43 0.74 3.30
N VAL A 131 10.16 0.80 3.73
CA VAL A 131 9.65 1.80 4.68
C VAL A 131 8.90 1.10 5.81
N ALA A 132 9.41 1.23 7.03
CA ALA A 132 8.75 0.75 8.24
C ALA A 132 7.96 1.89 8.92
N TYR A 133 6.98 1.54 9.75
CA TYR A 133 6.10 2.52 10.43
C TYR A 133 5.93 2.24 11.92
N LYS A 134 5.73 3.32 12.69
CA LYS A 134 5.15 3.32 14.05
C LYS A 134 4.22 4.54 14.15
N GLY A 135 2.90 4.30 14.22
CA GLY A 135 1.90 5.38 14.07
C GLY A 135 2.10 6.15 12.76
N ASP A 136 2.13 7.47 12.86
CA ASP A 136 2.40 8.38 11.73
C ASP A 136 3.89 8.59 11.44
N SER A 137 4.79 7.94 12.17
CA SER A 137 6.24 7.97 11.90
C SER A 137 6.63 6.89 10.90
N ALA A 138 7.39 7.28 9.89
CA ALA A 138 7.94 6.42 8.85
C ALA A 138 9.48 6.41 8.90
N PHE A 139 10.05 5.23 8.66
CA PHE A 139 11.47 4.93 8.73
C PHE A 139 11.87 4.23 7.43
N ALA A 140 12.48 4.97 6.52
CA ALA A 140 12.92 4.47 5.24
C ALA A 140 14.40 4.10 5.27
N ALA A 141 14.72 3.05 4.52
CA ALA A 141 16.07 2.59 4.30
C ALA A 141 16.29 2.30 2.82
N CYS A 142 17.47 2.64 2.31
CA CYS A 142 17.89 2.28 0.97
C CYS A 142 19.26 1.60 1.04
N VAL A 143 19.43 0.51 0.31
CA VAL A 143 20.67 -0.27 0.21
C VAL A 143 20.98 -0.49 -1.25
N ILE A 144 22.18 -0.12 -1.69
CA ILE A 144 22.68 -0.38 -3.05
C ILE A 144 23.73 -1.47 -2.97
N LEU A 145 23.56 -2.51 -3.78
CA LEU A 145 24.50 -3.62 -3.92
C LEU A 145 25.10 -3.65 -5.32
N ASP A 146 26.37 -4.04 -5.39
CA ASP A 146 27.00 -4.51 -6.62
C ASP A 146 26.48 -5.93 -6.94
N VAL A 147 25.96 -6.13 -8.14
CA VAL A 147 25.27 -7.38 -8.55
C VAL A 147 26.24 -8.53 -8.82
N GLU A 148 27.50 -8.25 -9.14
CA GLU A 148 28.49 -9.28 -9.43
C GLU A 148 29.22 -9.71 -8.17
N LYS A 149 29.65 -8.74 -7.37
CA LYS A 149 30.41 -8.96 -6.13
C LYS A 149 29.50 -9.23 -4.93
N MET A 150 28.20 -8.92 -5.04
CA MET A 150 27.24 -8.96 -3.92
C MET A 150 27.68 -8.12 -2.71
N LYS A 151 28.46 -7.06 -2.97
CA LYS A 151 29.01 -6.16 -1.95
C LYS A 151 28.14 -4.93 -1.80
N LEU A 152 28.08 -4.41 -0.57
CA LEU A 152 27.43 -3.15 -0.26
C LEU A 152 28.19 -2.01 -0.95
N VAL A 153 27.46 -1.17 -1.69
CA VAL A 153 27.99 0.04 -2.34
C VAL A 153 27.62 1.27 -1.50
N GLU A 154 26.36 1.40 -1.13
CA GLU A 154 25.86 2.55 -0.36
C GLU A 154 24.66 2.13 0.50
N GLU A 155 24.55 2.72 1.68
CA GLU A 155 23.33 2.68 2.48
C GLU A 155 22.90 4.08 2.93
N ARG A 156 21.58 4.28 2.98
CA ARG A 156 20.96 5.49 3.52
C ARG A 156 19.79 5.12 4.42
N ARG A 157 19.53 5.98 5.39
CA ARG A 157 18.43 5.89 6.34
C ARG A 157 17.78 7.25 6.49
N LEU A 158 16.46 7.26 6.63
CA LEU A 158 15.69 8.48 6.83
C LEU A 158 14.49 8.18 7.71
N SER A 159 14.15 9.12 8.58
CA SER A 159 12.90 9.13 9.33
C SER A 159 12.09 10.38 8.97
N GLY A 160 10.78 10.28 9.05
CA GLY A 160 9.91 11.46 9.02
C GLY A 160 8.47 11.09 9.26
N LYS A 161 7.56 12.05 9.15
CA LYS A 161 6.13 11.80 9.29
C LYS A 161 5.49 11.47 7.95
N VAL A 162 4.54 10.53 7.96
CA VAL A 162 3.60 10.31 6.86
C VAL A 162 2.25 10.90 7.23
N THR A 163 1.58 11.47 6.23
CA THR A 163 0.31 12.17 6.46
C THR A 163 -0.87 11.54 5.71
N PHE A 164 -0.60 10.51 4.91
CA PHE A 164 -1.59 9.73 4.19
C PHE A 164 -1.73 8.35 4.85
N PRO A 165 -2.95 7.89 5.17
CA PRO A 165 -3.15 6.63 5.87
C PRO A 165 -2.86 5.42 4.97
N TYR A 166 -2.84 4.23 5.55
CA TYR A 166 -2.69 3.01 4.76
C TYR A 166 -4.05 2.65 4.15
N VAL A 167 -4.24 3.00 2.88
CA VAL A 167 -5.39 2.56 2.08
C VAL A 167 -4.88 1.55 1.04
N SER A 168 -5.47 0.36 1.01
CA SER A 168 -5.11 -0.67 0.02
C SER A 168 -5.21 -0.09 -1.39
N THR A 169 -4.26 -0.42 -2.26
CA THR A 169 -4.11 0.13 -3.64
C THR A 169 -3.69 1.61 -3.74
N TYR A 170 -3.47 2.31 -2.62
CA TYR A 170 -2.97 3.70 -2.59
C TYR A 170 -1.64 3.83 -1.82
N LEU A 171 -0.93 2.72 -1.62
CA LEU A 171 0.33 2.66 -0.85
C LEU A 171 1.35 3.70 -1.32
N SER A 172 1.45 3.92 -2.64
CA SER A 172 2.35 4.92 -3.22
C SER A 172 2.17 6.30 -2.61
N TYR A 173 0.93 6.74 -2.37
CA TYR A 173 0.66 8.06 -1.81
C TYR A 173 1.10 8.20 -0.34
N ARG A 174 1.27 7.07 0.35
CA ARG A 174 1.82 7.03 1.71
C ARG A 174 3.35 7.03 1.71
N GLU A 175 4.00 6.17 0.93
CA GLU A 175 5.45 5.93 1.08
C GLU A 175 6.32 6.65 0.05
N LEU A 176 5.80 6.92 -1.15
CA LEU A 176 6.56 7.52 -2.23
C LEU A 176 7.22 8.86 -1.85
N PRO A 177 6.59 9.76 -1.04
CA PRO A 177 7.28 10.96 -0.57
C PRO A 177 8.58 10.65 0.19
N MET A 178 8.60 9.57 0.98
CA MET A 178 9.79 9.15 1.71
C MET A 178 10.82 8.48 0.79
N ILE A 179 10.35 7.65 -0.14
CA ILE A 179 11.18 7.02 -1.18
C ILE A 179 11.89 8.08 -2.02
N LYS A 180 11.19 9.13 -2.47
CA LYS A 180 11.77 10.26 -3.20
C LYS A 180 12.83 10.99 -2.37
N LYS A 181 12.56 11.24 -1.08
CA LYS A 181 13.50 11.90 -0.18
C LYS A 181 14.78 11.10 0.01
N ILE A 182 14.70 9.78 0.23
CA ILE A 182 15.88 8.95 0.42
C ILE A 182 16.66 8.77 -0.89
N PHE A 183 15.97 8.60 -2.03
CA PHE A 183 16.60 8.46 -3.34
C PHE A 183 17.40 9.71 -3.75
N LYS A 184 16.89 10.91 -3.43
CA LYS A 184 17.62 12.18 -3.64
C LYS A 184 18.94 12.25 -2.86
N ARG A 185 19.04 11.56 -1.72
CA ARG A 185 20.25 11.54 -0.85
C ARG A 185 21.27 10.47 -1.23
N LEU A 186 20.98 9.64 -2.23
CA LEU A 186 21.91 8.65 -2.76
C LEU A 186 23.00 9.35 -3.59
N LYS A 187 24.26 9.03 -3.30
CA LYS A 187 25.41 9.44 -4.10
C LYS A 187 25.50 8.61 -5.38
N THR A 188 25.27 7.30 -5.28
CA THR A 188 25.21 6.38 -6.40
C THR A 188 23.76 6.18 -6.83
N LYS A 189 23.43 6.38 -8.11
CA LYS A 189 22.12 6.01 -8.64
C LYS A 189 22.15 4.54 -9.08
N PRO A 190 21.24 3.69 -8.58
CA PRO A 190 21.22 2.28 -8.96
C PRO A 190 20.71 2.12 -10.40
N ASP A 191 21.20 1.10 -11.09
CA ASP A 191 20.71 0.76 -12.45
C ASP A 191 19.27 0.22 -12.41
N VAL A 192 18.94 -0.52 -11.34
CA VAL A 192 17.58 -1.03 -11.07
C VAL A 192 17.25 -0.87 -9.59
N LEU A 193 16.01 -0.51 -9.28
CA LEU A 193 15.53 -0.31 -7.92
C LEU A 193 14.41 -1.32 -7.57
N MET A 194 14.65 -2.15 -6.56
CA MET A 194 13.67 -3.05 -5.98
C MET A 194 12.93 -2.39 -4.81
N ILE A 195 11.60 -2.49 -4.81
CA ILE A 195 10.74 -1.89 -3.77
C ILE A 195 9.89 -3.00 -3.13
N ASP A 196 9.79 -3.03 -1.79
CA ASP A 196 8.85 -3.93 -1.09
C ASP A 196 7.41 -3.47 -1.36
N GLY A 197 6.78 -4.07 -2.37
CA GLY A 197 5.52 -3.62 -2.92
C GLY A 197 5.29 -4.15 -4.34
N ASN A 198 4.14 -3.82 -4.92
CA ASN A 198 3.81 -4.26 -6.28
C ASN A 198 4.27 -3.24 -7.34
N GLY A 199 4.58 -3.71 -8.53
CA GLY A 199 4.64 -2.93 -9.77
C GLY A 199 3.31 -3.03 -10.51
N ILE A 200 3.30 -3.55 -11.74
CA ILE A 200 2.08 -3.75 -12.53
C ILE A 200 1.11 -4.79 -11.95
N LEU A 201 1.53 -5.57 -10.95
CA LEU A 201 0.66 -6.46 -10.15
C LEU A 201 -0.23 -5.62 -9.21
N HIS A 202 -1.06 -4.79 -9.81
CA HIS A 202 -1.92 -3.83 -9.18
C HIS A 202 -3.23 -3.75 -9.98
N PRO A 203 -4.40 -3.49 -9.35
CA PRO A 203 -5.67 -3.41 -10.08
C PRO A 203 -5.62 -2.40 -11.23
N ARG A 204 -4.89 -1.30 -11.02
CA ARG A 204 -4.69 -0.21 -12.00
C ARG A 204 -3.34 -0.27 -12.72
N ARG A 205 -2.64 -1.40 -12.65
CA ARG A 205 -1.31 -1.62 -13.27
C ARG A 205 -0.22 -0.61 -12.88
N ILE A 206 -0.38 0.06 -11.73
CA ILE A 206 0.51 1.12 -11.22
C ILE A 206 0.73 1.01 -9.71
N GLY A 207 1.31 -0.11 -9.27
CA GLY A 207 1.75 -0.27 -7.89
C GLY A 207 2.88 0.70 -7.53
N ILE A 208 3.31 0.66 -6.26
CA ILE A 208 4.35 1.57 -5.76
C ILE A 208 5.66 1.49 -6.53
N ALA A 209 6.06 0.31 -7.01
CA ALA A 209 7.28 0.18 -7.79
C ALA A 209 7.16 0.88 -9.15
N SER A 210 6.03 0.73 -9.85
CA SER A 210 5.77 1.41 -11.12
C SER A 210 5.68 2.93 -10.94
N HIS A 211 4.92 3.39 -9.94
CA HIS A 211 4.79 4.81 -9.64
C HIS A 211 6.15 5.43 -9.26
N ALA A 212 6.92 4.77 -8.40
CA ALA A 212 8.27 5.23 -8.07
C ALA A 212 9.19 5.25 -9.28
N GLY A 213 9.11 4.26 -10.17
CA GLY A 213 9.93 4.19 -11.38
C GLY A 213 9.69 5.39 -12.30
N LEU A 214 8.42 5.76 -12.53
CA LEU A 214 8.05 6.95 -13.29
C LEU A 214 8.58 8.24 -12.64
N GLU A 215 8.38 8.38 -11.33
CA GLU A 215 8.70 9.61 -10.59
C GLU A 215 10.21 9.81 -10.36
N LEU A 216 10.97 8.73 -10.37
CA LEU A 216 12.43 8.73 -10.18
C LEU A 216 13.19 8.57 -11.50
N ASN A 217 12.48 8.26 -12.59
CA ASN A 217 13.04 7.92 -13.90
C ASN A 217 14.15 6.84 -13.79
N VAL A 218 13.81 5.72 -13.13
CA VAL A 218 14.72 4.59 -12.91
C VAL A 218 13.99 3.27 -13.14
N PRO A 219 14.65 2.25 -13.72
CA PRO A 219 14.08 0.90 -13.79
C PRO A 219 13.70 0.38 -12.41
N THR A 220 12.48 -0.15 -12.26
CA THR A 220 11.98 -0.62 -10.96
C THR A 220 11.37 -2.01 -11.01
N ILE A 221 11.52 -2.76 -9.92
CA ILE A 221 10.86 -4.05 -9.70
C ILE A 221 10.07 -3.99 -8.40
N GLY A 222 8.80 -4.39 -8.46
CA GLY A 222 8.00 -4.66 -7.28
C GLY A 222 8.25 -6.07 -6.77
N VAL A 223 8.60 -6.20 -5.49
CA VAL A 223 8.80 -7.47 -4.81
C VAL A 223 7.92 -7.51 -3.57
N THR A 224 7.05 -8.50 -3.44
CA THR A 224 6.17 -8.60 -2.26
C THR A 224 5.98 -10.02 -1.74
N LYS A 225 5.63 -10.13 -0.46
CA LYS A 225 5.41 -11.40 0.25
C LYS A 225 3.94 -11.85 0.21
N ARG A 226 3.04 -10.98 -0.26
CA ARG A 226 1.59 -11.20 -0.29
C ARG A 226 1.06 -10.94 -1.69
N LEU A 227 0.22 -11.84 -2.18
CA LEU A 227 -0.47 -11.66 -3.45
C LEU A 227 -1.58 -10.61 -3.28
N LEU A 228 -1.47 -9.48 -3.98
CA LEU A 228 -2.48 -8.42 -3.91
C LEU A 228 -3.74 -8.79 -4.71
N LEU A 229 -3.55 -9.38 -5.90
CA LEU A 229 -4.62 -9.82 -6.80
C LEU A 229 -4.13 -10.87 -7.78
N GLY A 230 -5.07 -11.45 -8.53
CA GLY A 230 -4.80 -12.46 -9.54
C GLY A 230 -4.77 -13.87 -8.98
N LYS A 231 -4.58 -14.82 -9.88
CA LYS A 231 -4.50 -16.25 -9.58
C LYS A 231 -3.13 -16.76 -9.98
N LEU A 232 -2.57 -17.61 -9.13
CA LEU A 232 -1.39 -18.38 -9.48
C LEU A 232 -1.77 -19.35 -10.61
N GLY A 233 -0.94 -19.43 -11.64
CA GLY A 233 -1.03 -20.49 -12.65
C GLY A 233 -0.67 -21.85 -12.05
N LYS A 234 0.34 -22.52 -12.63
CA LYS A 234 0.84 -23.78 -12.07
C LYS A 234 1.60 -23.53 -10.76
N THR A 235 1.44 -24.39 -9.76
CA THR A 235 2.17 -24.25 -8.49
C THR A 235 3.68 -24.53 -8.69
N PRO A 236 4.58 -23.57 -8.45
CA PRO A 236 6.01 -23.81 -8.51
C PRO A 236 6.46 -24.62 -7.27
N LYS A 237 7.28 -25.66 -7.48
CA LYS A 237 7.61 -26.66 -6.45
C LYS A 237 9.06 -26.59 -5.99
N LYS A 238 10.02 -26.50 -6.92
CA LYS A 238 11.46 -26.49 -6.66
C LYS A 238 11.98 -25.06 -6.52
N ILE A 239 13.08 -24.90 -5.78
CA ILE A 239 13.74 -23.59 -5.69
C ILE A 239 14.20 -23.16 -7.08
N GLY A 240 13.88 -21.92 -7.45
CA GLY A 240 14.11 -21.38 -8.78
C GLY A 240 12.91 -21.51 -9.73
N ASP A 241 11.94 -22.38 -9.41
CA ASP A 241 10.69 -22.47 -10.17
C ASP A 241 9.89 -21.17 -10.02
N PHE A 242 9.16 -20.83 -11.07
CA PHE A 242 8.26 -19.69 -11.07
C PHE A 242 6.98 -19.98 -11.84
N SER A 243 5.96 -19.16 -11.63
CA SER A 243 4.69 -19.27 -12.33
C SER A 243 4.00 -17.92 -12.45
N SER A 244 3.31 -17.73 -13.56
CA SER A 244 2.58 -16.50 -13.85
C SER A 244 1.49 -16.22 -12.82
N ILE A 245 1.36 -14.95 -12.47
CA ILE A 245 0.19 -14.41 -11.78
C ILE A 245 -0.72 -13.78 -12.84
N ILE A 246 -1.91 -14.35 -13.00
CA ILE A 246 -2.86 -13.99 -14.04
C ILE A 246 -4.05 -13.26 -13.42
N HIS A 247 -4.41 -12.12 -14.00
CA HIS A 247 -5.63 -11.41 -13.64
C HIS A 247 -6.25 -10.83 -14.90
N GLU A 248 -7.55 -11.06 -15.09
CA GLU A 248 -8.29 -10.58 -16.28
C GLU A 248 -7.59 -10.99 -17.60
N GLY A 249 -7.13 -12.24 -17.68
CA GLY A 249 -6.42 -12.78 -18.84
C GLY A 249 -4.97 -12.28 -19.01
N CYS A 250 -4.52 -11.31 -18.22
CA CYS A 250 -3.19 -10.70 -18.34
C CYS A 250 -2.20 -11.27 -17.33
N VAL A 251 -0.94 -11.47 -17.74
CA VAL A 251 0.15 -11.81 -16.81
C VAL A 251 0.70 -10.53 -16.19
N LEU A 252 0.55 -10.38 -14.88
CA LEU A 252 0.94 -9.15 -14.16
C LEU A 252 2.17 -9.31 -13.27
N GLY A 253 2.66 -10.54 -13.14
CA GLY A 253 3.82 -10.85 -12.32
C GLY A 253 4.10 -12.34 -12.29
N MET A 254 5.06 -12.72 -11.47
CA MET A 254 5.52 -14.08 -11.29
C MET A 254 5.55 -14.41 -9.79
N ALA A 255 5.01 -15.56 -9.40
CA ALA A 255 5.33 -16.18 -8.14
C ALA A 255 6.64 -16.94 -8.29
N LEU A 256 7.65 -16.59 -7.49
CA LEU A 256 8.97 -17.24 -7.48
C LEU A 256 9.11 -18.08 -6.21
N LYS A 257 9.45 -19.36 -6.38
CA LYS A 257 9.87 -20.26 -5.30
C LYS A 257 11.35 -20.01 -5.02
N SER A 258 11.64 -19.03 -4.17
CA SER A 258 13.01 -18.54 -3.87
C SER A 258 13.66 -19.22 -2.67
N SER A 259 12.95 -20.08 -1.94
CA SER A 259 13.48 -20.75 -0.75
C SER A 259 12.77 -22.08 -0.48
N LYS A 260 13.26 -22.83 0.52
CA LYS A 260 12.61 -24.07 0.99
C LYS A 260 11.22 -23.83 1.59
N SER A 261 10.92 -22.62 2.08
CA SER A 261 9.59 -22.29 2.62
C SER A 261 8.50 -22.47 1.56
N ASP A 262 7.32 -22.97 1.95
CA ASP A 262 6.15 -23.10 1.07
C ASP A 262 5.59 -21.78 0.54
N ARG A 263 6.13 -20.66 1.01
CA ARG A 263 5.72 -19.32 0.60
C ARG A 263 6.55 -18.80 -0.55
N TYR A 264 5.87 -18.24 -1.54
CA TYR A 264 6.48 -17.56 -2.69
C TYR A 264 6.88 -16.12 -2.36
N VAL A 265 7.73 -15.55 -3.22
CA VAL A 265 7.82 -14.10 -3.38
C VAL A 265 7.17 -13.74 -4.71
N PHE A 266 6.39 -12.67 -4.75
CA PHE A 266 5.74 -12.20 -5.96
C PHE A 266 6.56 -11.07 -6.54
N VAL A 267 6.93 -11.21 -7.80
CA VAL A 267 7.76 -10.27 -8.56
C VAL A 267 6.91 -9.69 -9.66
N SER A 268 6.94 -8.38 -9.82
CA SER A 268 6.24 -7.70 -10.92
C SER A 268 7.08 -6.55 -11.47
N PRO A 269 7.13 -6.36 -12.80
CA PRO A 269 7.73 -5.18 -13.40
C PRO A 269 7.17 -3.90 -12.81
N GLY A 270 8.04 -2.96 -12.48
CA GLY A 270 7.67 -1.60 -12.08
C GLY A 270 7.58 -0.71 -13.31
N HIS A 271 8.73 -0.21 -13.78
CA HIS A 271 8.90 0.65 -14.93
C HIS A 271 10.26 0.37 -15.59
N MET A 272 10.38 0.55 -16.91
CA MET A 272 11.61 0.37 -17.69
C MET A 272 12.29 -0.98 -17.44
N ILE A 273 11.49 -2.02 -17.23
CA ILE A 273 11.98 -3.39 -17.09
C ILE A 273 10.95 -4.39 -17.60
N SER A 274 11.42 -5.40 -18.31
CA SER A 274 10.62 -6.51 -18.80
C SER A 274 10.29 -7.52 -17.71
N MET A 275 9.21 -8.29 -17.91
CA MET A 275 8.84 -9.40 -17.02
C MET A 275 9.99 -10.39 -16.83
N LYS A 276 10.69 -10.71 -17.92
CA LYS A 276 11.83 -11.63 -17.92
C LYS A 276 12.97 -11.08 -17.07
N SER A 277 13.40 -9.84 -17.32
CA SER A 277 14.50 -9.21 -16.60
C SER A 277 14.19 -8.99 -15.13
N ALA A 278 12.94 -8.61 -14.80
CA ALA A 278 12.49 -8.49 -13.42
C ALA A 278 12.58 -9.83 -12.66
N LEU A 279 12.15 -10.93 -13.29
CA LEU A 279 12.25 -12.28 -12.74
C LEU A 279 13.70 -12.74 -12.60
N ASP A 280 14.51 -12.60 -13.65
CA ASP A 280 15.91 -13.05 -13.68
C ASP A 280 16.75 -12.34 -12.60
N LEU A 281 16.62 -11.00 -12.48
CA LEU A 281 17.29 -10.24 -11.43
C LEU A 281 16.80 -10.62 -10.03
N SER A 282 15.49 -10.78 -9.85
CA SER A 282 14.92 -11.20 -8.56
C SER A 282 15.42 -12.58 -8.15
N ARG A 283 15.48 -13.53 -9.08
CA ARG A 283 16.00 -14.88 -8.86
C ARG A 283 17.47 -14.84 -8.48
N LYS A 284 18.30 -14.09 -9.20
CA LYS A 284 19.74 -13.94 -8.92
C LYS A 284 20.02 -13.35 -7.54
N LEU A 285 19.16 -12.44 -7.07
CA LEU A 285 19.35 -11.71 -5.81
C LEU A 285 18.66 -12.37 -4.61
N CYS A 286 17.88 -13.43 -4.82
CA CYS A 286 17.26 -14.21 -3.75
C CYS A 286 18.20 -15.28 -3.19
N PHE A 287 19.00 -14.94 -2.18
CA PHE A 287 19.75 -15.92 -1.37
C PHE A 287 18.90 -16.50 -0.22
N HIS A 288 17.84 -15.78 0.12
CA HIS A 288 16.76 -16.21 1.00
C HIS A 288 15.43 -16.07 0.25
N ARG A 289 14.30 -16.11 0.96
CA ARG A 289 12.97 -15.91 0.34
C ARG A 289 12.84 -14.56 -0.37
N ILE A 290 13.50 -13.51 0.12
CA ILE A 290 13.38 -12.13 -0.37
C ILE A 290 14.74 -11.71 -0.96
N PRO A 291 14.79 -10.93 -2.05
CA PRO A 291 16.03 -10.40 -2.61
C PRO A 291 16.85 -9.62 -1.58
N GLU A 292 18.17 -9.79 -1.63
CA GLU A 292 19.12 -9.18 -0.70
C GLU A 292 18.97 -7.65 -0.55
N PRO A 293 18.84 -6.84 -1.62
CA PRO A 293 18.69 -5.40 -1.48
C PRO A 293 17.48 -5.02 -0.60
N THR A 294 16.30 -5.57 -0.91
CA THR A 294 15.07 -5.33 -0.15
C THR A 294 15.12 -5.94 1.25
N ARG A 295 15.76 -7.10 1.43
CA ARG A 295 15.90 -7.73 2.76
C ARG A 295 16.77 -6.88 3.68
N ARG A 296 17.89 -6.35 3.19
CA ARG A 296 18.79 -5.48 3.96
C ARG A 296 18.12 -4.15 4.27
N ALA A 297 17.43 -3.55 3.29
CA ALA A 297 16.65 -2.34 3.51
C ALA A 297 15.58 -2.55 4.61
N HIS A 298 14.83 -3.66 4.54
CA HIS A 298 13.81 -3.99 5.54
C HIS A 298 14.38 -4.13 6.96
N ARG A 299 15.52 -4.80 7.08
CA ARG A 299 16.22 -4.93 8.37
C ARG A 299 16.62 -3.55 8.91
N MET A 300 17.26 -2.71 8.08
CA MET A 300 17.67 -1.36 8.51
C MET A 300 16.49 -0.45 8.87
N ALA A 301 15.40 -0.48 8.11
CA ALA A 301 14.20 0.29 8.40
C ALA A 301 13.58 -0.13 9.75
N THR A 302 13.53 -1.44 10.00
CA THR A 302 13.03 -2.01 11.26
C THR A 302 13.93 -1.65 12.45
N GLU A 303 15.25 -1.76 12.31
CA GLU A 303 16.20 -1.34 13.33
C GLU A 303 16.06 0.15 13.65
N LEU A 304 15.93 1.00 12.62
CA LEU A 304 15.77 2.44 12.80
C LEU A 304 14.47 2.78 13.53
N ARG A 305 13.38 2.09 13.20
CA ARG A 305 12.11 2.21 13.92
C ARG A 305 12.30 1.82 15.39
N ASN A 306 12.91 0.68 15.67
CA ASN A 306 13.05 0.19 17.05
C ASN A 306 13.94 1.13 17.90
N LYS A 307 15.08 1.61 17.36
CA LYS A 307 16.00 2.51 18.09
C LYS A 307 15.44 3.88 18.42
N ARG A 308 14.47 4.38 17.64
CA ARG A 308 13.86 5.70 17.86
C ARG A 308 12.57 5.64 18.68
N THR A 309 12.20 4.45 19.14
CA THR A 309 10.90 4.21 19.72
C THR A 309 10.90 3.32 20.97
N GLY A 310 12.07 2.81 21.34
CA GLY A 310 12.42 2.44 22.72
C GLY A 310 13.31 3.53 23.30
#